data_AF-A0A967ICF4-F1
#
_entry.id   AF-A0A967ICF4-F1
#
_cell.length_a   1.000
_cell.length_b   1.000
_cell.length_c   1.000
_cell.angle_alpha   90.00
_cell.angle_beta   90.00
_cell.angle_gamma   90.00
#
_symmetry.space_group_name_H-M   'P 1'
#
loop_
_entity.id
_entity.type
_entity.pdbx_description
1 polymer ?
#
loop_
_entity_poly.entity_id
_entity_poly.type
_entity_poly.pdbx_seq_one_letter_code
_entity_poly.pdbx_strand_id
1 'polypeptide(L)' 'MTVEEAIPEHVGLGSGTQLGLAVAAAMTRLHGLELDSSELLRRLDRGLRSGIGIGAFRMGGVLLDGGIGPDGG' A
#
# COMPACT_ATOMS: atom_id res chain seq x y z
N MET A 1 -8.43 -17.16 4.33
CA MET A 1 -8.58 -15.96 3.48
C MET A 1 -8.51 -16.42 2.05
N THR A 2 -9.43 -15.95 1.21
CA THR A 2 -9.49 -16.27 -0.22
C THR A 2 -9.41 -14.97 -1.00
N VAL A 3 -8.72 -14.97 -2.15
CA VAL A 3 -8.64 -13.82 -3.05
C VAL A 3 -9.66 -14.03 -4.16
N GLU A 4 -10.70 -13.20 -4.21
CA GLU A 4 -11.74 -13.26 -5.24
C GLU A 4 -11.29 -12.57 -6.54
N GLU A 5 -10.54 -11.47 -6.40
CA GLU A 5 -10.06 -10.66 -7.52
C GLU A 5 -8.71 -10.03 -7.19
N ALA A 6 -7.84 -9.91 -8.19
CA ALA A 6 -6.53 -9.29 -8.06
C ALA A 6 -6.22 -8.40 -9.27
N ILE A 7 -5.52 -7.30 -9.02
CA ILE A 7 -5.00 -6.42 -10.08
C ILE A 7 -3.98 -7.22 -10.92
N PRO A 8 -4.04 -7.18 -12.26
CA PRO A 8 -3.06 -7.84 -13.11
C PRO A 8 -1.62 -7.44 -12.75
N GLU A 9 -0.70 -8.40 -12.83
CA GLU A 9 0.70 -8.12 -12.52
C GLU A 9 1.40 -7.35 -13.64
N HIS A 10 2.42 -6.57 -13.27
CA HIS A 10 3.35 -5.92 -14.20
C HIS A 10 2.74 -4.95 -15.24
N VAL A 11 1.50 -4.48 -15.03
CA VAL A 11 0.85 -3.47 -15.88
C VAL A 11 0.97 -2.03 -15.37
N GLY A 12 1.90 -1.78 -14.43
CA GLY A 12 2.12 -0.43 -13.88
C GLY A 12 1.08 0.04 -12.86
N LEU A 13 0.17 -0.83 -12.43
CA LEU A 13 -0.90 -0.50 -11.46
C LEU A 13 -0.53 -0.79 -10.00
N GLY A 14 0.70 -1.21 -9.72
CA GLY A 14 1.17 -1.47 -8.35
C GLY A 14 0.50 -2.67 -7.66
N SER A 15 0.17 -3.74 -8.41
CA SER A 15 -0.58 -4.91 -7.94
C SER A 15 -0.02 -5.52 -6.64
N GLY A 16 1.30 -5.72 -6.55
CA GLY A 16 1.92 -6.27 -5.34
C GLY A 16 1.78 -5.38 -4.11
N THR A 17 1.83 -4.05 -4.29
CA THR A 17 1.62 -3.09 -3.20
C THR A 17 0.15 -3.10 -2.76
N GLN A 18 -0.79 -3.07 -3.70
CA GLN A 18 -2.23 -3.06 -3.38
C GLN A 18 -2.67 -4.36 -2.71
N LEU A 19 -2.23 -5.52 -3.22
CA LEU A 19 -2.56 -6.80 -2.61
C LEU A 19 -1.94 -6.92 -1.20
N GLY A 20 -0.68 -6.51 -1.03
CA GLY A 20 -0.03 -6.50 0.28
C GLY A 20 -0.76 -5.63 1.30
N LEU A 21 -1.18 -4.42 0.90
CA LEU A 21 -1.96 -3.52 1.75
C LEU A 21 -3.35 -4.06 2.07
N ALA A 22 -4.04 -4.67 1.11
CA ALA A 22 -5.35 -5.28 1.33
C ALA A 22 -5.27 -6.43 2.35
N VAL A 23 -4.28 -7.32 2.22
CA VAL A 23 -4.06 -8.43 3.16
C VAL A 23 -3.71 -7.90 4.56
N ALA A 24 -2.80 -6.93 4.64
CA ALA A 24 -2.40 -6.34 5.91
C ALA A 24 -3.57 -5.64 6.62
N ALA A 25 -4.40 -4.90 5.88
CA ALA A 25 -5.60 -4.26 6.42
C ALA A 25 -6.63 -5.31 6.91
N ALA A 26 -6.84 -6.39 6.15
CA ALA A 26 -7.73 -7.47 6.55
C ALA A 26 -7.27 -8.16 7.84
N MET A 27 -5.97 -8.47 7.96
CA MET A 27 -5.40 -9.09 9.15
C MET A 27 -5.48 -8.17 10.37
N THR A 28 -5.14 -6.90 10.20
CA THR A 28 -5.25 -5.85 11.24
C THR A 28 -6.67 -5.80 11.80
N ARG A 29 -7.67 -5.76 10.91
CA ARG A 29 -9.09 -5.73 11.28
C ARG A 29 -9.55 -7.02 11.95
N LEU A 30 -9.12 -8.19 11.45
CA LEU A 30 -9.49 -9.50 12.01
C LEU A 30 -8.96 -9.69 13.44
N HIS A 31 -7.78 -9.15 13.73
CA HIS A 31 -7.14 -9.25 15.04
C HIS A 31 -7.42 -8.07 15.97
N GLY A 32 -8.23 -7.10 15.56
CA GLY A 32 -8.54 -5.91 16.37
C GLY A 32 -7.32 -5.04 16.67
N LEU A 33 -6.32 -5.06 15.78
CA LEU A 33 -5.13 -4.22 15.92
C LEU A 33 -5.43 -2.83 15.36
N GLU A 34 -4.97 -1.78 16.03
CA GLU A 34 -4.97 -0.43 15.49
C GLU A 34 -3.59 -0.13 14.90
N LEU A 35 -3.38 -0.50 13.65
CA LEU A 35 -2.14 -0.19 12.92
C LEU A 35 -2.39 0.98 11.98
N ASP A 36 -1.62 2.06 12.17
CA ASP A 36 -1.56 3.14 11.18
C ASP A 36 -0.99 2.59 9.86
N SER A 37 -1.47 3.13 8.75
CA SER A 37 -1.04 2.72 7.40
C SER A 37 0.48 2.84 7.21
N SER A 38 1.11 3.83 7.83
CA SER A 38 2.56 4.04 7.82
C SER A 38 3.32 2.90 8.49
N GLU A 39 2.76 2.34 9.57
CA GLU A 39 3.32 1.19 10.28
C GLU A 39 3.25 -0.08 9.43
N LEU A 40 2.12 -0.29 8.75
CA LEU A 40 1.94 -1.41 7.82
C LEU A 40 2.95 -1.35 6.67
N LEU A 41 3.21 -0.16 6.14
CA LEU A 41 4.13 0.02 5.02
C LEU A 41 5.57 -0.33 5.36
N ARG A 42 6.04 0.14 6.52
CA ARG A 42 7.38 -0.21 7.01
C ARG A 42 7.53 -1.71 7.20
N ARG A 43 6.49 -2.39 7.68
CA ARG A 43 6.50 -3.84 7.89
C ARG A 43 6.39 -4.64 6.60
N LEU A 44 5.74 -4.10 5.58
CA LEU A 44 5.58 -4.75 4.28
C LEU A 44 6.79 -4.53 3.36
N ASP A 45 7.71 -3.63 3.70
CA ASP A 45 8.79 -3.15 2.82
C ASP A 45 8.24 -2.68 1.45
N ARG A 46 7.08 -2.04 1.49
CA ARG A 46 6.37 -1.52 0.30
C ARG A 46 6.10 -0.03 0.49
N GLY A 47 6.17 0.72 -0.61
CA GLY A 47 5.90 2.17 -0.61
C GLY A 47 7.11 3.08 -0.32
N LEU A 48 8.30 2.51 -0.07
CA LEU A 48 9.52 3.29 0.20
C LEU A 48 10.05 4.11 -1.00
N ARG A 49 9.54 3.85 -2.21
CA ARG A 49 9.97 4.55 -3.44
C ARG A 49 8.96 5.57 -3.99
N SER A 50 7.70 5.45 -3.62
CA SER A 50 6.62 6.35 -4.06
C SER A 50 5.41 6.22 -3.15
N GLY A 51 4.87 7.38 -2.75
CA GLY A 51 3.68 7.52 -1.94
C GLY A 51 2.36 7.25 -2.68
N ILE A 52 2.36 7.21 -4.03
CA ILE A 52 1.12 7.12 -4.83
C ILE A 52 0.31 5.87 -4.47
N GLY A 53 0.94 4.69 -4.40
CA GLY A 53 0.23 3.44 -4.12
C GLY A 53 -0.48 3.46 -2.76
N ILE A 54 0.11 4.15 -1.79
CA ILE A 54 -0.43 4.29 -0.43
C ILE A 54 -1.61 5.26 -0.43
N GLY A 55 -1.39 6.44 -1.00
CA GLY A 55 -2.43 7.46 -1.11
C GLY A 55 -3.64 6.89 -1.85
N ALA A 56 -3.41 6.12 -2.90
CA ALA A 56 -4.46 5.50 -3.70
C ALA A 56 -5.25 4.49 -2.88
N PHE A 57 -4.56 3.65 -2.09
CA PHE A 57 -5.22 2.67 -1.21
C PHE A 57 -6.06 3.34 -0.11
N ARG A 58 -5.55 4.43 0.48
CA ARG A 58 -6.19 5.08 1.64
C ARG A 58 -7.32 6.04 1.25
N MET A 59 -7.11 6.81 0.19
CA MET A 59 -7.93 7.99 -0.13
C MET A 59 -8.62 7.85 -1.49
N GLY A 60 -8.11 6.98 -2.38
CA GLY A 60 -8.53 6.94 -3.77
C GLY A 60 -8.27 8.26 -4.51
N GLY A 61 -8.97 8.45 -5.63
CA GLY A 61 -8.95 9.71 -6.38
C GLY A 61 -7.70 9.93 -7.24
N VAL A 62 -7.39 11.21 -7.49
CA VAL A 62 -6.23 11.65 -8.28
C VAL A 62 -5.16 12.17 -7.33
N LEU A 63 -3.93 11.68 -7.50
CA LEU A 63 -2.82 11.94 -6.58
C LEU A 63 -1.62 12.48 -7.34
N LEU A 64 -0.87 13.37 -6.68
CA LEU A 64 0.42 13.88 -7.12
C LEU A 64 1.45 13.53 -6.05
N ASP A 65 2.54 12.87 -6.45
CA ASP A 65 3.66 12.51 -5.58
C ASP A 65 4.92 13.25 -6.04
N GLY A 66 5.58 13.91 -5.09
CA GLY A 66 6.82 14.65 -5.34
C GLY A 66 8.06 13.77 -5.42
N GLY A 67 7.95 12.47 -5.11
CA GLY A 67 9.08 11.54 -5.08
C GLY A 67 9.98 11.73 -3.86
N ILE A 68 11.16 11.11 -3.90
CA ILE A 68 12.15 11.18 -2.83
C ILE A 68 13.13 12.32 -3.11
N GLY A 69 13.36 13.17 -2.11
CA GLY A 69 14.37 14.21 -2.17
C GLY A 69 15.81 13.66 -2.20
N PRO A 70 16.81 14.49 -2.51
CA PRO A 70 18.21 14.08 -2.64
C PRO A 70 18.79 13.44 -1.37
N ASP A 71 18.22 13.74 -0.20
CA ASP A 71 18.69 13.24 1.10
C ASP A 71 18.04 11.91 1.52
N GLY A 72 17.21 11.28 0.67
CA GLY A 72 16.74 9.91 0.86
C GLY A 72 15.92 9.70 2.15
N GLY A 73 14.88 10.53 2.34
CA GLY A 73 13.98 10.47 3.50
C GLY A 73 13.43 9.09 3.82
#